data_AF-A0A7V1PB80-F1
#
_entry.id   AF-A0A7V1PB80-F1
#
_cell.length_a   1.000
_cell.length_b   1.000
_cell.length_c   1.000
_cell.angle_alpha   90.00
_cell.angle_beta   90.00
_cell.angle_gamma   90.00
#
_symmetry.space_group_name_H-M   'P 1'
#
loop_
_entity.id
_entity.type
_entity.pdbx_description
1 polymer ?
#
loop_
_entity_poly.entity_id
_entity_poly.type
_entity_poly.pdbx_seq_one_letter_code
_entity_poly.pdbx_strand_id
1 'polypeptide(L)' 'MEGIVGWGVEVMGMQEFSFILGDRPGALLEVAAALAEQKVNLEAIAALTILGEAVVSLVTDNPGKTRKVLKELGVD' A
#
# COMPACT_ATOMS: atom_id res chain seq x y z
N MET A 1 5.33 -19.99 -13.18
CA MET A 1 4.27 -19.11 -12.64
C MET A 1 2.87 -19.57 -13.08
N GLU A 2 2.65 -20.86 -13.36
CA GLU A 2 1.37 -21.39 -13.84
C GLU A 2 0.43 -21.89 -12.71
N GLY A 3 0.61 -21.37 -11.50
CA GLY A 3 -0.32 -21.63 -10.41
C GLY A 3 -1.44 -20.61 -10.46
N ILE A 4 -2.69 -21.03 -10.29
CA ILE A 4 -3.95 -20.25 -10.28
C ILE A 4 -4.60 -20.06 -11.66
N VAL A 5 -3.89 -19.58 -12.69
CA VAL A 5 -4.52 -19.29 -14.01
C VAL A 5 -5.10 -20.54 -14.70
N GLY A 6 -4.51 -21.72 -14.48
CA GLY A 6 -4.97 -22.99 -15.07
C GLY A 6 -6.29 -23.55 -14.51
N TRP A 7 -6.86 -22.97 -13.45
CA TRP A 7 -8.07 -23.47 -12.77
C TRP A 7 -9.34 -22.72 -13.22
N GLY A 8 -9.28 -21.97 -14.32
CA GLY A 8 -10.39 -21.09 -14.73
C GLY A 8 -10.56 -19.88 -13.81
N VAL A 9 -9.53 -19.54 -13.04
CA VAL A 9 -9.51 -18.36 -12.17
C VAL A 9 -8.88 -17.20 -12.92
N GLU A 10 -9.64 -16.13 -13.12
CA GLU A 10 -9.10 -14.87 -13.62
C GLU A 10 -8.24 -14.20 -12.55
N VAL A 11 -6.97 -13.93 -12.89
CA VAL A 11 -6.08 -13.12 -12.05
C VAL A 11 -6.11 -11.71 -12.59
N MET A 12 -6.72 -10.79 -11.86
CA MET A 12 -6.59 -9.36 -12.14
C MET A 12 -5.25 -8.87 -11.58
N GLY A 13 -4.46 -8.18 -12.41
CA GLY A 13 -3.20 -7.60 -11.98
C GLY A 13 -3.44 -6.47 -10.97
N MET A 14 -2.78 -6.57 -9.82
CA MET A 14 -2.90 -5.61 -8.72
C MET A 14 -1.49 -5.21 -8.28
N GLN A 15 -1.24 -3.92 -8.10
CA GLN A 15 0.04 -3.42 -7.62
C GLN A 15 -0.06 -3.14 -6.12
N GLU A 16 0.72 -3.89 -5.35
CA GLU A 16 0.92 -3.69 -3.92
C GLU A 16 2.15 -2.80 -3.67
N PHE A 17 2.05 -1.96 -2.64
CA PHE A 17 3.12 -1.09 -2.13
C PHE A 17 3.42 -1.48 -0.70
N SER A 18 4.65 -1.96 -0.46
CA SER A 18 5.16 -2.27 0.87
C SER A 18 6.11 -1.17 1.34
N PHE A 19 5.89 -0.62 2.53
CA PHE A 19 6.75 0.40 3.13
C PHE A 19 6.76 0.33 4.66
N ILE A 20 7.73 0.99 5.28
CA ILE A 20 7.94 1.00 6.73
C ILE A 20 7.56 2.38 7.29
N LEU A 21 6.80 2.37 8.38
CA LEU A 21 6.47 3.54 9.18
C LEU A 21 6.91 3.32 10.64
N GLY A 22 7.12 4.40 11.38
CA GLY A 22 7.34 4.30 12.82
C GLY A 22 6.10 3.75 13.54
N ASP A 23 6.30 2.87 14.52
CA ASP A 23 5.22 2.30 15.35
C ASP A 23 4.73 3.31 16.39
N ARG A 24 3.93 4.27 15.93
CA ARG A 24 3.32 5.30 16.78
C ARG A 24 1.91 5.66 16.31
N PRO A 25 1.04 6.16 17.22
CA PRO A 25 -0.24 6.71 16.83
C PRO A 25 -0.10 7.77 15.73
N GLY A 26 -0.93 7.67 14.70
CA GLY A 26 -0.98 8.62 13.59
C GLY A 26 0.07 8.41 12.48
N ALA A 27 1.02 7.49 12.60
CA ALA A 27 1.99 7.26 11.53
C ALA A 27 1.31 6.88 10.20
N LEU A 28 0.35 5.95 10.24
CA LEU A 28 -0.45 5.60 9.06
C LEU A 28 -1.36 6.75 8.58
N LEU A 29 -1.80 7.62 9.48
CA LEU A 29 -2.65 8.77 9.14
C LEU A 29 -1.90 9.73 8.21
N GLU A 30 -0.61 9.96 8.42
CA GLU A 30 0.22 10.83 7.57
C GLU A 30 0.19 10.36 6.10
N VAL A 31 0.35 9.05 5.87
CA VAL A 31 0.28 8.46 4.51
C VAL A 31 -1.15 8.47 3.98
N ALA A 32 -2.12 8.05 4.79
CA ALA A 32 -3.52 7.97 4.37
C ALA A 32 -4.10 9.35 4.01
N ALA A 33 -3.72 10.40 4.75
CA ALA A 33 -4.12 11.78 4.48
C ALA A 33 -3.54 12.27 3.15
N ALA A 34 -2.24 12.05 2.91
CA ALA A 34 -1.60 12.45 1.65
C ALA A 34 -2.22 11.75 0.42
N LEU A 35 -2.58 10.47 0.55
CA LEU A 35 -3.31 9.74 -0.50
C LEU A 35 -4.72 10.30 -0.69
N ALA A 36 -5.43 10.63 0.39
CA ALA A 36 -6.76 11.22 0.33
C ALA A 36 -6.76 12.61 -0.35
N GLU A 37 -5.75 13.45 -0.10
CA GLU A 37 -5.56 14.74 -0.78
C GLU A 37 -5.45 14.58 -2.31
N GLN A 38 -4.82 13.49 -2.75
CA GLN A 38 -4.71 13.14 -4.18
C GLN A 38 -5.93 12.39 -4.74
N LYS A 39 -6.96 12.19 -3.92
CA LYS A 39 -8.17 11.41 -4.21
C LYS A 39 -7.84 9.99 -4.66
N VAL A 40 -6.93 9.33 -3.95
CA VAL A 40 -6.59 7.92 -4.14
C VAL A 40 -7.38 7.10 -3.13
N ASN A 41 -8.13 6.10 -3.60
CA ASN A 41 -8.88 5.20 -2.74
C ASN A 41 -8.00 4.00 -2.34
N LEU A 42 -8.13 3.56 -1.09
CA LEU A 42 -7.49 2.33 -0.63
C LEU A 42 -8.40 1.15 -0.97
N GLU A 43 -7.87 0.16 -1.67
CA GLU A 43 -8.59 -1.06 -2.04
C GLU A 43 -8.31 -2.20 -1.06
N ALA A 44 -7.08 -2.27 -0.55
CA ALA A 44 -6.68 -3.19 0.50
C ALA A 44 -5.55 -2.59 1.35
N ILE A 45 -5.51 -2.94 2.63
CA ILE A 45 -4.42 -2.58 3.52
C ILE A 45 -4.18 -3.69 4.54
N ALA A 46 -2.91 -3.97 4.80
CA ALA A 46 -2.45 -4.78 5.92
C ALA A 46 -1.26 -4.07 6.58
N ALA A 47 -1.19 -4.10 7.91
CA ALA A 47 -0.07 -3.54 8.64
C ALA A 47 0.29 -4.46 9.80
N LEU A 48 1.58 -4.72 9.98
CA LEU A 48 2.13 -5.57 11.03
C LEU A 48 3.30 -4.87 11.70
N THR A 49 3.34 -4.90 13.03
CA THR A 49 4.54 -4.46 13.76
C THR A 49 5.57 -5.57 13.75
N ILE A 50 6.77 -5.28 13.25
CA ILE A 50 7.92 -6.20 13.20
C ILE A 50 9.12 -5.46 13.78
N LEU A 51 9.69 -6.00 14.86
CA LEU A 51 10.88 -5.44 15.54
C LEU A 51 10.74 -3.95 15.93
N GLY A 52 9.52 -3.50 16.25
CA GLY A 52 9.25 -2.11 16.66
C GLY A 52 8.97 -1.14 15.51
N GLU A 53 8.89 -1.64 14.28
CA GLU A 53 8.53 -0.88 13.09
C GLU A 53 7.21 -1.38 12.51
N ALA A 54 6.39 -0.49 11.95
CA ALA A 54 5.16 -0.87 11.26
C ALA A 54 5.45 -1.15 9.78
N VAL A 55 5.33 -2.40 9.36
CA VAL A 55 5.40 -2.80 7.95
C VAL A 55 4.00 -2.76 7.36
N VAL A 56 3.78 -1.88 6.39
CA VAL A 56 2.48 -1.64 5.76
C VAL A 56 2.51 -2.14 4.33
N SER A 57 1.52 -2.95 3.97
CA SER A 57 1.20 -3.35 2.59
C SER A 57 -0.11 -2.69 2.17
N LEU A 58 -0.08 -2.02 1.01
CA LEU A 58 -1.18 -1.20 0.53
C LEU A 58 -1.49 -1.49 -0.94
N VAL A 59 -2.77 -1.59 -1.26
CA VAL A 59 -3.29 -1.54 -2.63
C VAL A 59 -4.21 -0.34 -2.77
N THR A 60 -4.11 0.34 -3.90
CA THR A 60 -4.90 1.52 -4.22
C THR A 60 -5.46 1.47 -5.63
N ASP A 61 -6.54 2.21 -5.86
CA ASP A 61 -7.18 2.37 -7.17
C ASP A 61 -6.29 3.08 -8.23
N ASN A 62 -5.23 3.78 -7.80
CA ASN A 62 -4.31 4.48 -8.69
C ASN A 62 -2.84 4.30 -8.29
N PRO A 63 -2.18 3.22 -8.74
CA PRO A 63 -0.79 2.94 -8.38
C PRO A 63 0.21 4.03 -8.80
N GLY A 64 -0.06 4.73 -9.91
CA GLY A 64 0.79 5.83 -10.39
C GLY A 64 0.81 7.01 -9.41
N LYS A 65 -0.36 7.43 -8.93
CA LYS A 65 -0.47 8.48 -7.90
C LYS A 65 0.10 8.02 -6.56
N THR A 66 -0.17 6.78 -6.17
CA THR A 66 0.35 6.21 -4.92
C THR A 66 1.86 6.25 -4.87
N ARG A 67 2.56 5.77 -5.92
CA ARG A 67 4.01 5.85 -6.00
C ARG A 67 4.55 7.26 -5.85
N LYS A 68 3.88 8.24 -6.47
CA LYS A 68 4.28 9.65 -6.38
C LYS A 68 4.18 10.16 -4.94
N VAL A 69 3.05 9.90 -4.26
CA VAL A 69 2.83 10.30 -2.87
C VAL A 69 3.85 9.66 -1.93
N LEU A 70 4.09 8.35 -2.05
CA LEU A 70 5.06 7.65 -1.19
C LEU A 70 6.48 8.21 -1.34
N LYS A 71 6.88 8.57 -2.58
CA LYS A 71 8.16 9.25 -2.85
C LYS A 71 8.24 10.64 -2.25
N GLU A 72 7.16 11.42 -2.34
CA GLU A 72 7.09 12.76 -1.75
C GLU A 72 7.18 12.72 -0.21
N LEU A 73 6.66 11.66 0.40
CA LEU A 73 6.77 11.39 1.83
C LEU A 73 8.11 10.75 2.25
N GLY A 74 8.91 10.27 1.30
CA GLY A 74 10.18 9.61 1.57
C GLY A 74 10.04 8.20 2.19
N VAL A 75 8.96 7.50 1.86
CA VAL A 75 8.64 6.17 2.41
C VAL A 75 8.51 5.09 1.32
N ASP A 76 8.98 5.32 0.09
CA ASP A 76 8.89 4.35 -1.01
C ASP A 76 9.90 3.19 -0.97
#